data_AF-A0A5J6LQ45-F1
#
_entry.id   AF-A0A5J6LQ45-F1
#
_cell.length_a   1.000
_cell.length_b   1.000
_cell.length_c   1.000
_cell.angle_alpha   90.00
_cell.angle_beta   90.00
_cell.angle_gamma   90.00
#
_symmetry.space_group_name_H-M   'P 1'
#
loop_
_entity.id
_entity.type
_entity.pdbx_description
1 polymer ?
#
loop_
_entity_poly.entity_id
_entity_poly.type
_entity_poly.pdbx_seq_one_letter_code
_entity_poly.pdbx_strand_id
1 'polypeptide(L)'
;MSVLKKGLIFLLLGMTVLVAWLLFVPDEQPTPNFSSKNKIELLARILDHRNANTIREAGYGIPSDAEIRRVGGIDQLEMDGDLKWMVRVPSPDDNKILITSSTIIEGEKIDVAFSLDKKWVLLHASYFHTEKDGITNQVEVSDSQQTELLEKVQTALNRFVEKMEQELKT
;
A
#
# COMPACT_ATOMS: atom_id res chain seq x y z
N MET A 1 32.55 38.55 -31.49
CA MET A 1 32.54 37.14 -31.00
C MET A 1 31.84 36.28 -32.05
N SER A 2 32.50 35.24 -32.59
CA SER A 2 31.94 34.39 -33.67
C SER A 2 30.66 33.67 -33.24
N VAL A 3 29.73 33.45 -34.17
CA VAL A 3 28.47 32.71 -33.97
C VAL A 3 28.73 31.35 -33.33
N LEU A 4 29.83 30.70 -33.70
CA LEU A 4 30.27 29.41 -33.15
C LEU A 4 30.57 29.48 -31.63
N LYS A 5 31.23 30.56 -31.19
CA LYS A 5 31.53 30.78 -29.76
C LYS A 5 30.27 31.06 -28.94
N LYS A 6 29.29 31.77 -29.52
CA LYS A 6 28.00 32.03 -28.86
C LYS A 6 27.20 30.74 -28.72
N GLY A 7 27.12 29.91 -29.76
CA GLY A 7 26.45 28.61 -29.71
C GLY A 7 27.01 27.67 -28.65
N LEU A 8 28.34 27.60 -28.53
CA LEU A 8 29.01 26.76 -27.52
C LEU A 8 28.69 27.22 -26.09
N ILE A 9 28.64 28.54 -25.85
CA ILE A 9 28.27 29.09 -24.54
C ILE A 9 26.82 28.76 -24.18
N PHE A 10 25.88 28.89 -25.11
CA PHE A 10 24.47 28.53 -24.88
C PHE A 10 24.30 27.03 -24.62
N LEU A 11 25.05 26.17 -25.33
CA LEU A 11 25.03 24.73 -25.10
C LEU A 11 25.54 24.37 -23.70
N LEU A 12 26.66 24.95 -23.28
CA LEU A 12 27.23 24.76 -21.94
C LEU A 12 26.26 25.20 -20.84
N LEU A 13 25.63 26.38 -21.01
CA LEU A 13 24.61 26.89 -20.09
C LEU A 13 23.39 25.96 -20.00
N GLY A 14 22.88 25.49 -21.15
CA GLY A 14 21.76 24.55 -21.19
C GLY A 14 22.09 23.22 -20.50
N MET A 15 23.29 22.70 -20.72
CA MET A 15 23.74 21.45 -20.10
C MET A 15 23.92 21.60 -18.59
N THR A 16 24.43 22.73 -18.10
CA THR A 16 24.49 23.02 -16.66
C THR A 16 23.11 23.16 -16.02
N VAL A 17 22.14 23.77 -16.71
CA VAL A 17 20.75 23.86 -16.22
C VAL A 17 20.10 22.48 -16.18
N LEU A 18 20.32 21.63 -17.19
CA LEU A 18 19.79 20.27 -17.22
C LEU A 18 20.39 19.39 -16.11
N VAL A 19 21.71 19.47 -15.90
CA VAL A 19 22.40 18.75 -14.83
C VAL A 19 21.94 19.26 -13.46
N ALA A 20 21.81 20.57 -13.28
CA ALA A 20 21.25 21.14 -12.07
C ALA A 20 19.81 20.67 -11.84
N TRP A 21 18.98 20.62 -12.89
CA TRP A 21 17.62 20.11 -12.78
C TRP A 21 17.60 18.62 -12.41
N LEU A 22 18.44 17.78 -13.01
CA LEU A 22 18.55 16.36 -12.64
C LEU A 22 19.09 16.13 -11.23
N LEU A 23 19.99 16.99 -10.74
CA LEU A 23 20.61 16.86 -9.42
C LEU A 23 19.79 17.51 -8.29
N PHE A 24 18.98 18.52 -8.61
CA PHE A 24 18.26 19.34 -7.63
C PHE A 24 16.74 19.29 -7.77
N VAL A 25 16.17 18.54 -8.72
CA VAL A 25 14.76 18.11 -8.60
C VAL A 25 14.69 17.29 -7.32
N PRO A 26 13.95 17.75 -6.31
CA PRO A 26 13.86 17.01 -5.06
C PRO A 26 13.21 15.66 -5.36
N ASP A 27 13.84 14.57 -4.93
CA ASP A 27 13.18 13.26 -4.78
C ASP A 27 12.23 13.30 -3.56
N GLU A 28 11.53 14.41 -3.38
CA GLU A 28 10.56 14.60 -2.32
C GLU A 28 9.23 14.11 -2.87
N GLN A 29 9.02 12.79 -2.83
CA GLN A 29 7.63 12.41 -2.62
C GLN A 29 7.25 12.86 -1.22
N PRO A 30 6.07 13.47 -1.06
CA PRO A 30 5.67 14.06 0.21
C PRO A 30 5.62 12.99 1.29
N THR A 31 6.26 13.30 2.42
CA THR A 31 6.15 12.54 3.67
C THR A 31 4.69 12.20 3.97
N PRO A 32 4.38 11.02 4.52
CA PRO A 32 3.00 10.63 4.80
C PRO A 32 2.26 11.67 5.65
N ASN A 33 1.13 12.17 5.15
CA ASN A 33 0.28 13.09 5.90
C ASN A 33 -0.71 12.28 6.75
N PHE A 34 -0.33 11.97 7.99
CA PHE A 34 -1.16 11.21 8.94
C PHE A 34 -2.49 11.90 9.32
N SER A 35 -2.65 13.19 9.03
CA SER A 35 -3.92 13.92 9.19
C SER A 35 -4.82 13.86 7.94
N SER A 36 -4.42 13.12 6.89
CA SER A 36 -5.20 12.99 5.66
C SER A 36 -6.55 12.31 5.93
N LYS A 37 -7.61 12.90 5.37
CA LYS A 37 -8.94 12.26 5.33
C LYS A 37 -9.01 11.13 4.30
N ASN A 38 -8.05 11.07 3.38
CA ASN A 38 -7.92 10.01 2.40
C ASN A 38 -6.95 8.95 2.93
N LYS A 39 -7.50 7.91 3.54
CA LYS A 39 -6.70 6.86 4.16
C LYS A 39 -6.01 5.94 3.15
N ILE A 40 -6.51 5.89 1.90
CA ILE A 40 -5.88 5.16 0.79
C ILE A 40 -4.61 5.88 0.37
N GLU A 41 -4.68 7.20 0.14
CA GLU A 41 -3.51 8.02 -0.16
C GLU A 41 -2.47 7.93 0.97
N LEU A 42 -2.90 8.04 2.22
CA LEU A 42 -2.01 7.88 3.37
C LEU A 42 -1.31 6.51 3.34
N LEU A 43 -2.06 5.43 3.16
CA LEU A 43 -1.51 4.08 3.10
C LEU A 43 -0.52 3.92 1.93
N ALA A 44 -0.84 4.44 0.75
CA ALA A 44 0.05 4.42 -0.42
C ALA A 44 1.37 5.16 -0.15
N ARG A 45 1.34 6.27 0.58
CA ARG A 45 2.55 7.02 0.98
C ARG A 45 3.36 6.30 2.05
N ILE A 46 2.71 5.65 3.02
CA ILE A 46 3.40 4.82 4.02
C ILE A 46 4.10 3.66 3.32
N LEU A 47 3.47 3.04 2.32
CA LEU A 47 3.99 1.88 1.58
C LEU A 47 4.92 2.25 0.41
N ASP A 48 5.49 3.44 0.43
CA ASP A 48 6.61 3.78 -0.44
C ASP A 48 7.83 2.89 -0.11
N HIS A 49 8.58 2.50 -1.14
CA HIS A 49 9.76 1.64 -1.00
C HIS A 49 10.81 2.18 -0.02
N ARG A 50 10.89 3.50 0.18
CA ARG A 50 11.81 4.12 1.14
C ARG A 50 11.50 3.76 2.59
N ASN A 51 10.25 3.44 2.89
CA ASN A 51 9.81 3.06 4.24
C ASN A 51 9.94 1.55 4.49
N ALA A 52 10.39 0.77 3.50
CA ALA A 52 10.42 -0.69 3.57
C ALA A 52 11.17 -1.22 4.80
N ASN A 53 12.31 -0.63 5.14
CA ASN A 53 13.08 -1.03 6.32
C ASN A 53 12.31 -0.75 7.61
N THR A 54 11.78 0.46 7.76
CA THR A 54 10.97 0.85 8.93
C THR A 54 9.75 -0.06 9.09
N ILE A 55 9.08 -0.42 7.99
CA ILE A 55 7.92 -1.33 8.01
C ILE A 55 8.32 -2.73 8.51
N ARG A 56 9.44 -3.28 8.03
CA ARG A 56 9.95 -4.59 8.47
C ARG A 56 10.39 -4.56 9.93
N GLU A 57 11.09 -3.52 10.35
CA GLU A 57 11.50 -3.31 11.75
C GLU A 57 10.30 -3.16 12.68
N ALA A 58 9.20 -2.58 12.20
CA ALA A 58 7.93 -2.52 12.90
C ALA A 58 7.18 -3.87 12.97
N GLY A 59 7.72 -4.93 12.34
CA GLY A 59 7.21 -6.30 12.41
C GLY A 59 6.17 -6.65 11.35
N TYR A 60 6.03 -5.85 10.28
CA TYR A 60 5.09 -6.13 9.20
C TYR A 60 5.79 -6.80 8.02
N GLY A 61 5.07 -7.72 7.37
CA GLY A 61 5.57 -8.41 6.19
C GLY A 61 5.36 -7.57 4.94
N ILE A 62 6.42 -7.42 4.15
CA ILE A 62 6.39 -6.80 2.82
C ILE A 62 7.28 -7.61 1.87
N PRO A 63 7.14 -7.45 0.54
CA PRO A 63 7.97 -8.16 -0.42
C PRO A 63 9.47 -7.93 -0.21
N SER A 64 10.28 -8.80 -0.82
CA SER A 64 11.73 -8.66 -0.81
C SER A 64 12.17 -7.39 -1.56
N ASP A 65 13.37 -6.87 -1.25
CA ASP A 65 13.91 -5.70 -1.97
C ASP A 65 14.07 -5.95 -3.48
N ALA A 66 14.29 -7.20 -3.88
CA ALA A 66 14.35 -7.56 -5.29
C ALA A 66 12.99 -7.38 -5.97
N GLU A 67 11.91 -7.79 -5.31
CA GLU A 67 10.54 -7.61 -5.81
C GLU A 67 10.13 -6.15 -5.81
N ILE A 68 10.42 -5.42 -4.73
CA ILE A 68 10.16 -3.98 -4.63
C ILE A 68 10.85 -3.22 -5.76
N ARG A 69 12.14 -3.50 -6.02
CA ARG A 69 12.87 -2.88 -7.16
C ARG A 69 12.28 -3.24 -8.51
N ARG A 70 11.76 -4.46 -8.67
CA ARG A 70 11.15 -4.91 -9.92
C ARG A 70 9.86 -4.15 -10.22
N VAL A 71 9.05 -3.88 -9.20
CA VAL A 71 7.72 -3.27 -9.37
C VAL A 71 7.68 -1.77 -9.06
N GLY A 72 8.76 -1.21 -8.49
CA GLY A 72 8.91 0.21 -8.18
C GLY A 72 8.24 0.65 -6.87
N GLY A 73 7.86 -0.28 -5.99
CA GLY A 73 7.12 0.00 -4.76
C GLY A 73 6.78 -1.25 -3.96
N ILE A 74 6.12 -1.08 -2.82
CA ILE A 74 5.53 -2.20 -2.06
C ILE A 74 4.14 -2.44 -2.65
N ASP A 75 3.90 -3.62 -3.23
CA ASP A 75 2.63 -3.99 -3.88
C ASP A 75 1.68 -4.78 -2.96
N GLN A 76 2.21 -5.35 -1.88
CA GLN A 76 1.41 -5.94 -0.81
C GLN A 76 1.96 -5.63 0.60
N LEU A 77 1.07 -5.57 1.57
CA LEU A 77 1.40 -5.54 2.99
C LEU A 77 0.75 -6.73 3.69
N GLU A 78 1.56 -7.51 4.40
CA GLU A 78 1.12 -8.59 5.28
C GLU A 78 1.09 -8.09 6.73
N MET A 79 -0.07 -8.24 7.37
CA MET A 79 -0.26 -7.88 8.77
C MET A 79 -0.62 -9.12 9.58
N ASP A 80 0.13 -9.34 10.65
CA ASP A 80 -0.19 -10.34 11.65
C ASP A 80 -1.17 -9.78 12.71
N GLY A 81 -1.98 -10.66 13.27
CA GLY A 81 -3.04 -10.36 14.24
C GLY A 81 -3.88 -11.60 14.53
N ASP A 82 -5.16 -11.43 14.92
CA ASP A 82 -6.10 -12.56 15.06
C ASP A 82 -6.25 -13.35 13.75
N LEU A 83 -6.06 -12.67 12.63
CA LEU A 83 -6.07 -13.21 11.28
C LEU A 83 -4.90 -12.59 10.52
N LYS A 84 -4.26 -13.38 9.64
CA LYS A 84 -3.25 -12.89 8.70
C LYS A 84 -3.95 -12.17 7.56
N TRP A 85 -3.73 -10.88 7.41
CA TRP A 85 -4.34 -10.07 6.34
C TRP A 85 -3.30 -9.67 5.30
N MET A 86 -3.69 -9.73 4.05
CA MET A 86 -2.92 -9.20 2.92
C MET A 86 -3.66 -7.99 2.35
N VAL A 87 -2.97 -6.87 2.30
CA VAL A 87 -3.50 -5.62 1.71
C VAL A 87 -2.79 -5.40 0.39
N ARG A 88 -3.55 -5.39 -0.70
CA ARG A 88 -3.01 -4.94 -1.99
C ARG A 88 -2.90 -3.43 -1.96
N VAL A 89 -1.68 -2.93 -2.17
CA VAL A 89 -1.40 -1.50 -2.03
C VAL A 89 -2.08 -0.73 -3.16
N PRO A 90 -2.88 0.30 -2.84
CA PRO A 90 -3.51 1.15 -3.83
C PRO A 90 -2.53 2.16 -4.42
N SER A 91 -2.85 2.67 -5.62
CA SER A 91 -2.34 3.96 -6.06
C SER A 91 -2.92 5.09 -5.19
N PRO A 92 -2.21 6.22 -4.97
CA PRO A 92 -2.75 7.37 -4.25
C PRO A 92 -4.10 7.88 -4.79
N ASP A 93 -4.36 7.67 -6.08
CA ASP A 93 -5.58 8.09 -6.78
C ASP A 93 -6.71 7.05 -6.76
N ASP A 94 -6.48 5.87 -6.17
CA ASP A 94 -7.50 4.83 -6.12
C ASP A 94 -8.65 5.21 -5.19
N ASN A 95 -9.87 4.80 -5.57
CA ASN A 95 -11.07 5.02 -4.77
C ASN A 95 -11.38 3.88 -3.80
N LYS A 96 -10.66 2.75 -3.92
CA LYS A 96 -10.87 1.56 -3.09
C LYS A 96 -9.57 0.78 -2.87
N ILE A 97 -9.51 0.05 -1.78
CA ILE A 97 -8.45 -0.92 -1.46
C ILE A 97 -9.02 -2.33 -1.39
N LEU A 98 -8.21 -3.32 -1.76
CA LEU A 98 -8.53 -4.73 -1.64
C LEU A 98 -7.75 -5.34 -0.48
N ILE A 99 -8.48 -5.96 0.45
CA ILE A 99 -7.92 -6.71 1.57
C ILE A 99 -8.38 -8.16 1.44
N THR A 100 -7.45 -9.09 1.55
CA THR A 100 -7.73 -10.53 1.52
C THR A 100 -7.20 -11.25 2.75
N SER A 101 -7.88 -12.31 3.16
CA SER A 101 -7.43 -13.22 4.22
C SER A 101 -8.13 -14.56 4.10
N SER A 102 -7.77 -15.49 4.98
CA SER A 102 -8.48 -16.74 5.18
C SER A 102 -8.87 -16.84 6.66
N THR A 103 -10.10 -17.25 6.93
CA THR A 103 -10.61 -17.53 8.27
C THR A 103 -11.23 -18.93 8.32
N ILE A 104 -11.62 -19.37 9.52
CA ILE A 104 -12.39 -20.60 9.70
C ILE A 104 -13.79 -20.23 10.15
N ILE A 105 -14.80 -20.66 9.39
CA ILE A 105 -16.22 -20.48 9.73
C ILE A 105 -16.85 -21.87 9.72
N GLU A 106 -17.50 -22.24 10.82
CA GLU A 106 -18.17 -23.55 10.96
C GLU A 106 -17.25 -24.77 10.68
N GLY A 107 -15.94 -24.61 10.92
CA GLY A 107 -14.94 -25.66 10.70
C GLY A 107 -14.37 -25.71 9.28
N GLU A 108 -14.83 -24.85 8.39
CA GLU A 108 -14.35 -24.75 7.01
C GLU A 108 -13.45 -23.53 6.80
N LYS A 109 -12.41 -23.70 5.99
CA LYS A 109 -11.56 -22.58 5.56
C LYS A 109 -12.35 -21.74 4.55
N ILE A 110 -12.53 -20.47 4.87
CA ILE A 110 -13.17 -19.47 4.03
C ILE A 110 -12.16 -18.39 3.68
N ASP A 111 -11.96 -18.15 2.39
CA ASP A 111 -11.19 -17.03 1.88
C ASP A 111 -12.09 -15.80 1.78
N VAL A 112 -11.60 -14.66 2.27
CA VAL A 112 -12.34 -13.41 2.41
C VAL A 112 -11.69 -12.34 1.55
N ALA A 113 -12.49 -11.56 0.85
CA ALA A 113 -12.05 -10.38 0.11
C ALA A 113 -12.94 -9.17 0.42
N PHE A 114 -12.36 -8.12 0.98
CA PHE A 114 -13.02 -6.83 1.22
C PHE A 114 -12.51 -5.76 0.28
N SER A 115 -13.45 -5.03 -0.31
CA SER A 115 -13.19 -3.73 -0.94
C SER A 115 -13.63 -2.62 -0.01
N LEU A 116 -12.70 -1.78 0.44
CA LEU A 116 -12.99 -0.64 1.32
C LEU A 116 -12.74 0.69 0.61
N ASP A 117 -13.48 1.73 0.97
CA ASP A 117 -13.30 3.10 0.46
C ASP A 117 -12.15 3.86 1.16
N LYS A 118 -11.98 5.12 0.79
CA LYS A 118 -10.99 6.06 1.36
C LYS A 118 -11.11 6.36 2.86
N LYS A 119 -12.19 5.92 3.52
CA LYS A 119 -12.40 6.01 4.97
C LYS A 119 -12.38 4.63 5.65
N TRP A 120 -12.07 3.57 4.89
CA TRP A 120 -12.18 2.15 5.23
C TRP A 120 -13.62 1.65 5.41
N VAL A 121 -14.60 2.32 4.81
CA VAL A 121 -15.98 1.85 4.79
C VAL A 121 -16.12 0.74 3.77
N LEU A 122 -16.82 -0.33 4.13
CA LEU A 122 -17.07 -1.48 3.25
C LEU A 122 -17.87 -1.07 2.01
N LEU A 123 -17.33 -1.37 0.83
CA LEU A 123 -18.01 -1.25 -0.45
C LEU A 123 -18.53 -2.61 -0.94
N HIS A 124 -17.71 -3.64 -0.79
CA HIS A 124 -18.05 -5.00 -1.21
C HIS A 124 -17.30 -6.03 -0.37
N ALA A 125 -17.96 -7.16 -0.10
CA ALA A 125 -17.38 -8.32 0.53
C ALA A 125 -17.67 -9.56 -0.31
N SER A 126 -16.69 -10.44 -0.42
CA SER A 126 -16.84 -11.74 -1.07
C SER A 126 -16.20 -12.81 -0.20
N TYR A 127 -16.83 -13.97 -0.15
CA TYR A 127 -16.42 -15.10 0.67
C TYR A 127 -16.42 -16.35 -0.19
N PHE A 128 -15.35 -17.12 -0.09
CA PHE A 128 -15.13 -18.25 -0.97
C PHE A 128 -14.65 -19.47 -0.18
N HIS A 129 -15.14 -20.63 -0.57
CA HIS A 129 -14.58 -21.91 -0.15
C HIS A 129 -13.99 -22.60 -1.37
N THR A 130 -12.78 -23.14 -1.23
CA THR A 130 -12.16 -23.95 -2.28
C THR A 130 -12.16 -25.40 -1.85
N GLU A 131 -12.85 -26.23 -2.62
CA GLU A 131 -12.95 -27.66 -2.40
C GLU A 131 -11.63 -28.39 -2.70
N LYS A 132 -11.53 -29.65 -2.30
CA LYS A 132 -10.32 -30.47 -2.47
C LYS A 132 -9.93 -30.71 -3.93
N ASP A 133 -10.90 -30.65 -4.84
CA ASP A 133 -10.70 -30.78 -6.29
C ASP A 133 -10.34 -29.45 -6.97
N GLY A 134 -10.27 -28.35 -6.21
CA GLY A 134 -9.89 -27.03 -6.67
C GLY A 134 -11.06 -26.15 -7.14
N ILE A 135 -12.31 -26.62 -7.04
CA ILE A 135 -13.48 -25.79 -7.36
C ILE A 135 -13.68 -24.74 -6.27
N THR A 136 -13.83 -23.47 -6.67
CA THR A 136 -14.11 -22.35 -5.76
C THR A 136 -15.58 -21.97 -5.82
N ASN A 137 -16.26 -22.02 -4.68
CA ASN A 137 -17.66 -21.66 -4.53
C ASN A 137 -17.82 -20.41 -3.68
N GLN A 138 -18.79 -19.56 -4.02
CA GLN A 138 -19.16 -18.43 -3.17
C GLN A 138 -19.91 -18.95 -1.93
N VAL A 139 -19.59 -18.39 -0.77
CA VAL A 139 -20.20 -18.74 0.50
C VAL A 139 -21.02 -17.56 1.01
N GLU A 140 -22.22 -17.85 1.50
CA GLU A 140 -23.01 -16.87 2.25
C GLU A 140 -22.55 -16.87 3.72
N VAL A 141 -22.40 -15.69 4.28
CA VAL A 141 -22.09 -15.47 5.70
C VAL A 141 -23.09 -14.49 6.27
N SER A 142 -23.36 -14.65 7.56
CA SER A 142 -24.28 -13.77 8.27
C SER A 142 -23.73 -12.35 8.39
N ASP A 143 -24.63 -11.38 8.52
CA ASP A 143 -24.27 -9.97 8.73
C ASP A 143 -23.40 -9.77 9.98
N SER A 144 -23.64 -10.55 11.04
CA SER A 144 -22.83 -10.49 12.26
C SER A 144 -21.40 -10.97 12.03
N GLN A 145 -21.21 -12.09 11.32
CA GLN A 145 -19.87 -12.60 10.96
C GLN A 145 -19.12 -11.62 10.07
N GLN A 146 -19.79 -11.05 9.07
CA GLN A 146 -19.20 -10.02 8.22
C GLN A 146 -18.76 -8.80 9.03
N THR A 147 -19.61 -8.33 9.94
CA THR A 147 -19.31 -7.17 10.79
C THR A 147 -18.10 -7.43 11.67
N GLU A 148 -18.02 -8.59 12.32
CA GLU A 148 -16.88 -8.97 13.16
C GLU A 148 -15.56 -9.03 12.35
N LEU A 149 -15.59 -9.64 11.17
CA LEU A 149 -14.41 -9.74 10.29
C LEU A 149 -13.98 -8.35 9.79
N LEU A 150 -14.93 -7.50 9.41
CA LEU A 150 -14.65 -6.13 8.97
C LEU A 150 -14.02 -5.31 10.09
N GLU A 151 -14.54 -5.40 11.31
CA GLU A 151 -13.97 -4.70 12.48
C GLU A 151 -12.52 -5.13 12.71
N LYS A 152 -12.22 -6.43 12.65
CA LYS A 152 -10.84 -6.94 12.77
C LYS A 152 -9.91 -6.34 11.71
N VAL A 153 -10.36 -6.24 10.46
CA VAL A 153 -9.59 -5.60 9.37
C VAL A 153 -9.35 -4.13 9.63
N GLN A 154 -10.40 -3.40 9.99
CA GLN A 154 -10.30 -1.96 10.27
C GLN A 154 -9.40 -1.69 11.49
N THR A 155 -9.45 -2.52 12.53
CA THR A 155 -8.55 -2.44 13.68
C THR A 155 -7.10 -2.71 13.29
N ALA A 156 -6.83 -3.73 12.47
CA ALA A 156 -5.48 -4.02 11.98
C ALA A 156 -4.91 -2.85 11.15
N LEU A 157 -5.71 -2.29 10.23
CA LEU A 157 -5.33 -1.12 9.43
C LEU A 157 -5.04 0.11 10.31
N ASN A 158 -5.88 0.40 11.29
CA ASN A 158 -5.65 1.49 12.26
C ASN A 158 -4.32 1.29 12.99
N ARG A 159 -4.11 0.10 13.56
CA ARG A 159 -2.90 -0.21 14.32
C ARG A 159 -1.64 -0.04 13.47
N PHE A 160 -1.68 -0.47 12.21
CA PHE A 160 -0.58 -0.26 11.28
C PHE A 160 -0.31 1.23 11.05
N VAL A 161 -1.34 2.03 10.77
CA VAL A 161 -1.18 3.48 10.55
C VAL A 161 -0.63 4.17 11.80
N GLU A 162 -1.16 3.85 12.99
CA GLU A 162 -0.68 4.40 14.26
C GLU A 162 0.78 4.02 14.54
N LYS A 163 1.15 2.76 14.29
CA LYS A 163 2.54 2.32 14.42
C LYS A 163 3.45 3.09 13.47
N MET A 164 3.04 3.28 12.22
CA MET A 164 3.83 4.01 11.23
C MET A 164 3.90 5.50 11.49
N GLU A 165 2.87 6.07 12.12
CA GLU A 165 2.91 7.45 12.60
C GLU A 165 4.01 7.64 13.66
N GLN A 166 4.20 6.67 14.55
CA GLN A 166 5.26 6.71 15.56
C GLN A 166 6.64 6.56 14.92
N GLU A 167 6.81 5.57 14.05
CA GLU A 167 8.13 5.25 13.48
C GLU A 167 8.60 6.25 12.40
N LEU A 168 7.69 6.83 11.60
CA LEU A 168 8.06 7.71 10.47
C LEU A 168 8.06 9.20 10.83
N LYS A 169 7.54 9.60 12.01
CA LYS A 169 7.68 10.97 12.52
C LYS A 169 8.93 11.17 13.38
N THR A 170 9.65 10.09 13.69
CA THR A 170 10.88 10.11 14.50
C THR A 170 12.09 10.39 13.62
#